data_AF-A0A345WKM9-F1
#
_entry.id   AF-A0A345WKM9-F1
#
_cell.length_a   1.000
_cell.length_b   1.000
_cell.length_c   1.000
_cell.angle_alpha   90.00
_cell.angle_beta   90.00
_cell.angle_gamma   90.00
#
_symmetry.space_group_name_H-M   'P 1'
#
loop_
_entity.id
_entity.type
_entity.pdbx_description
1 polymer ?
#
loop_
_entity_poly.entity_id
_entity_poly.type
_entity_poly.pdbx_seq_one_letter_code
_entity_poly.pdbx_strand_id
1 'polypeptide(L)'
;MLPEHFFFLMMGVGLTLAVQWYGRRKVRQAIAGPDVEARRDIQLLDAENTQRIGQIDRLQERLATVERIVTDRSHMLDREIERLR
;
A
#
# COMPACT_ATOMS: atom_id res chain seq x y z
N MET A 1 5.89 -60.81 -24.93
CA MET A 1 5.86 -59.58 -25.73
C MET A 1 5.02 -58.53 -25.00
N LEU A 2 5.62 -57.78 -24.06
CA LEU A 2 5.02 -56.65 -23.35
C LEU A 2 6.02 -55.56 -22.81
N PRO A 3 7.37 -55.67 -22.93
CA PRO A 3 8.24 -54.69 -22.26
C PRO A 3 8.36 -53.32 -22.96
N GLU A 4 8.13 -53.23 -24.27
CA GLU A 4 8.41 -51.99 -25.01
C GLU A 4 7.36 -50.89 -24.79
N HIS A 5 6.07 -51.23 -24.78
CA HIS A 5 4.99 -50.25 -24.57
C HIS A 5 5.00 -49.64 -23.17
N PHE A 6 5.43 -50.40 -22.16
CA PHE A 6 5.56 -49.91 -20.79
C PHE A 6 6.65 -48.84 -20.69
N PHE A 7 7.74 -49.02 -21.44
CA PHE A 7 8.83 -48.05 -21.53
C PHE A 7 8.36 -46.73 -22.16
N PHE A 8 7.63 -46.79 -23.28
CA PHE A 8 7.08 -45.59 -23.93
C PHE A 8 6.05 -44.87 -23.05
N LEU A 9 5.20 -45.60 -22.34
CA LEU A 9 4.24 -45.02 -21.39
C LEU A 9 4.96 -44.28 -20.25
N MET A 10 5.95 -44.92 -19.62
CA MET A 10 6.73 -44.32 -18.54
C MET A 10 7.51 -43.08 -19.01
N MET A 11 8.06 -43.13 -20.22
CA MET A 11 8.79 -42.01 -20.81
C MET A 11 7.85 -40.82 -21.13
N GLY A 12 6.65 -41.09 -21.65
CA GLY A 12 5.61 -40.08 -21.87
C GLY A 12 5.10 -39.42 -20.58
N VAL A 13 4.89 -40.21 -19.52
CA VAL A 13 4.54 -39.70 -18.19
C VAL A 13 5.69 -38.86 -17.61
N GLY A 14 6.93 -39.31 -17.76
CA GLY A 14 8.11 -38.53 -17.36
C GLY A 14 8.19 -37.18 -18.07
N LEU A 15 7.94 -37.15 -19.38
CA LEU A 15 8.00 -35.93 -20.19
C LEU A 15 6.90 -34.93 -19.82
N THR A 16 5.68 -35.40 -19.58
CA THR A 16 4.57 -34.54 -19.14
C THR A 16 4.79 -33.98 -17.73
N LEU A 17 5.30 -34.80 -16.80
CA LEU A 17 5.68 -34.34 -15.46
C LEU A 17 6.83 -33.34 -15.49
N ALA A 18 7.82 -33.54 -16.37
CA ALA A 18 8.92 -32.59 -16.54
C ALA A 18 8.43 -31.21 -17.02
N VAL A 19 7.50 -31.19 -17.99
CA VAL A 19 6.87 -29.94 -18.48
C VAL A 19 6.05 -29.27 -17.37
N GLN A 20 5.23 -30.02 -16.64
CA GLN A 20 4.44 -29.48 -15.53
C GLN A 20 5.32 -28.95 -14.39
N TRP A 21 6.39 -29.68 -14.06
CA TRP A 21 7.35 -29.27 -13.03
C TRP A 21 8.08 -28.00 -13.43
N TYR A 22 8.54 -27.91 -14.69
CA TYR A 22 9.22 -26.73 -15.21
C TYR A 22 8.30 -25.49 -15.19
N GLY A 23 7.05 -25.64 -15.67
CA GLY A 23 6.05 -24.59 -15.63
C GLY A 23 5.74 -24.12 -14.20
N ARG A 24 5.47 -25.06 -13.29
CA ARG A 24 5.17 -24.75 -11.87
C ARG A 24 6.35 -24.08 -11.17
N ARG A 25 7.59 -24.48 -11.47
CA ARG A 25 8.81 -23.88 -10.92
C ARG A 25 8.98 -22.44 -11.38
N LYS A 26 8.78 -22.16 -12.67
CA LYS A 26 8.92 -20.81 -13.25
C LYS A 26 7.84 -19.86 -12.72
N VAL A 27 6.59 -20.32 -12.63
CA VAL A 27 5.48 -19.53 -12.06
C VAL A 27 5.75 -19.18 -10.60
N ARG A 28 6.22 -20.14 -9.78
CA ARG A 28 6.58 -19.86 -8.37
C ARG A 28 7.68 -18.82 -8.23
N GLN A 29 8.70 -18.86 -9.08
CA GLN A 29 9.77 -17.85 -9.06
C GLN A 29 9.28 -16.46 -9.50
N ALA A 30 8.40 -16.41 -10.51
CA ALA A 30 7.83 -15.17 -11.00
C ALA A 30 6.85 -14.52 -10.00
N ILE A 31 6.20 -15.28 -9.12
CA ILE A 31 5.31 -14.74 -8.09
C ILE A 31 6.09 -14.31 -6.84
N ALA A 32 7.14 -15.05 -6.47
CA ALA A 32 7.87 -14.80 -5.22
C ALA A 32 8.74 -13.52 -5.23
N GLY A 33 9.29 -13.13 -6.38
CA GLY A 33 10.11 -11.92 -6.49
C GLY A 33 9.31 -10.62 -6.32
N PRO A 34 8.29 -10.38 -7.15
CA PRO A 34 7.51 -9.14 -7.13
C PRO A 34 6.69 -8.94 -5.84
N ASP A 35 6.23 -10.03 -5.20
CA ASP A 35 5.40 -9.93 -3.99
C ASP A 35 6.20 -9.41 -2.78
N VAL A 36 7.48 -9.72 -2.67
CA VAL A 36 8.32 -9.23 -1.55
C VAL A 36 8.62 -7.74 -1.68
N GLU A 37 8.92 -7.27 -2.88
CA GLU A 37 9.20 -5.85 -3.15
C GLU A 37 7.92 -5.01 -3.04
N ALA A 38 6.82 -5.46 -3.65
CA ALA A 38 5.52 -4.81 -3.52
C ALA A 38 5.06 -4.71 -2.06
N ARG A 39 5.26 -5.75 -1.24
CA ARG A 39 4.94 -5.71 0.20
C ARG A 39 5.79 -4.71 0.98
N ARG A 40 7.07 -4.55 0.62
CA ARG A 40 7.94 -3.54 1.25
C ARG A 40 7.51 -2.14 0.86
N ASP A 41 7.21 -1.91 -0.41
CA ASP A 41 6.74 -0.61 -0.90
C ASP A 41 5.42 -0.22 -0.23
N ILE A 42 4.47 -1.17 -0.13
CA ILE A 42 3.21 -0.95 0.59
C ILE A 42 3.46 -0.55 2.05
N GLN A 43 4.38 -1.22 2.76
CA GLN A 43 4.70 -0.87 4.15
C GLN A 43 5.33 0.52 4.28
N LEU A 44 6.21 0.91 3.34
CA LEU A 44 6.80 2.25 3.31
C LEU A 44 5.73 3.32 3.05
N LEU A 45 4.87 3.10 2.06
CA LEU A 45 3.75 3.97 1.73
C LEU A 45 2.77 4.14 2.90
N ASP A 46 2.48 3.07 3.63
CA ASP A 46 1.59 3.10 4.80
C ASP A 46 2.19 3.92 5.96
N ALA A 47 3.49 3.74 6.21
CA ALA A 47 4.23 4.54 7.18
C ALA A 47 4.26 6.03 6.81
N GLU A 48 4.53 6.34 5.53
CA GLU A 48 4.48 7.72 5.02
C GLU A 48 3.08 8.33 5.15
N ASN A 49 2.04 7.58 4.80
CA ASN A 49 0.66 8.05 4.93
C ASN A 49 0.30 8.36 6.39
N THR A 50 0.68 7.48 7.32
CA THR A 50 0.46 7.70 8.75
C THR A 50 1.15 8.98 9.23
N GLN A 51 2.39 9.22 8.78
CA GLN A 51 3.12 10.44 9.10
C GLN A 51 2.45 11.69 8.51
N ARG A 52 1.99 11.63 7.27
CA ARG A 52 1.31 12.75 6.59
C ARG A 52 -0.02 13.08 7.27
N ILE A 53 -0.81 12.08 7.64
CA ILE A 53 -2.07 12.27 8.37
C ILE A 53 -1.81 12.99 9.69
N GLY A 54 -0.82 12.55 10.47
CA GLY A 54 -0.47 13.24 11.73
C GLY A 54 0.08 14.67 11.54
N GLN A 55 0.64 15.01 10.37
CA GLN A 55 0.98 16.39 10.03
C GLN A 55 -0.27 17.21 9.72
N ILE A 56 -1.21 16.63 8.96
CA ILE A 56 -2.48 17.27 8.63
C ILE A 56 -3.29 17.56 9.90
N ASP A 57 -3.39 16.62 10.84
CA ASP A 57 -4.12 16.81 12.10
C ASP A 57 -3.57 18.00 12.90
N ARG A 58 -2.24 18.09 13.01
CA ARG A 58 -1.57 19.23 13.68
C ARG A 58 -1.81 20.55 12.95
N LEU A 59 -1.89 20.54 11.63
CA LEU A 59 -2.22 21.73 10.85
C LEU A 59 -3.69 22.14 11.06
N GLN A 60 -4.62 21.19 11.13
CA GLN A 60 -6.03 21.47 11.40
C GLN A 60 -6.23 22.08 12.80
N GLU A 61 -5.57 21.55 13.83
CA GLU A 61 -5.63 22.11 15.19
C GLU A 61 -5.14 23.57 15.23
N ARG A 62 -4.03 23.85 14.54
CA ARG A 62 -3.49 25.21 14.41
C ARG A 62 -4.41 26.12 13.62
N LEU A 63 -5.03 25.62 12.55
CA LEU A 63 -5.97 26.38 11.74
C LEU A 63 -7.21 26.75 12.55
N ALA A 64 -7.79 25.81 13.30
CA ALA A 64 -8.93 26.05 14.18
C ALA A 64 -8.59 27.08 15.26
N THR A 65 -7.38 27.02 15.82
CA THR A 65 -6.89 28.02 16.78
C THR A 65 -6.81 29.41 16.15
N VAL A 66 -6.25 29.52 14.94
CA VAL A 66 -6.14 30.80 14.22
C VAL A 66 -7.51 31.36 13.86
N GLU A 67 -8.42 30.53 13.36
CA GLU A 67 -9.79 30.92 13.03
C GLU A 67 -10.52 31.49 14.25
N ARG A 68 -10.38 30.83 15.41
CA ARG A 68 -10.93 31.33 16.67
C ARG A 68 -10.34 32.69 17.06
N ILE A 69 -9.01 32.85 17.01
CA ILE A 69 -8.35 34.11 17.38
C ILE A 69 -8.81 35.25 16.49
N VAL A 70 -8.85 35.02 15.17
CA VAL A 70 -9.25 36.04 14.20
C VAL A 70 -10.71 36.44 14.44
N THR A 71 -11.59 35.48 14.66
CA THR A 71 -13.02 35.73 14.89
C THR A 71 -13.26 36.47 16.22
N ASP A 72 -12.68 35.97 17.32
CA ASP A 72 -12.83 36.58 18.65
C ASP A 72 -12.24 38.00 18.69
N ARG A 73 -11.09 38.22 18.05
CA ARG A 73 -10.45 39.55 17.96
C ARG A 73 -11.29 40.52 17.14
N SER A 74 -11.81 40.12 15.98
CA SER A 74 -12.66 40.99 15.15
C SER A 74 -13.91 41.44 15.92
N HIS A 75 -14.59 40.52 16.61
CA HIS A 75 -15.75 40.88 17.44
C HIS A 75 -15.40 41.79 18.63
N MET A 76 -14.21 41.64 19.23
CA MET A 76 -13.76 42.57 20.27
C MET A 76 -13.52 43.97 19.70
N LEU A 77 -12.85 44.07 18.55
CA LEU A 77 -12.57 45.34 17.88
C LEU A 77 -13.85 46.06 17.48
N ASP A 78 -14.82 45.36 16.89
CA ASP A 78 -16.10 45.96 16.50
C ASP A 78 -16.84 46.54 17.70
N ARG A 79 -16.83 45.83 18.84
CA ARG A 79 -17.43 46.32 20.09
C ARG A 79 -16.69 47.51 20.68
N GLU A 80 -15.36 47.53 20.58
CA GLU A 80 -14.54 48.64 21.08
C GLU A 80 -14.74 49.90 20.23
N ILE A 81 -14.83 49.75 18.90
CA ILE A 81 -15.16 50.84 17.98
C ILE A 81 -16.54 51.43 18.29
N GLU A 82 -17.56 50.59 18.49
CA GLU A 82 -18.91 51.08 18.80
C GLU A 82 -18.98 51.82 20.15
N ARG A 83 -18.15 51.46 21.14
CA ARG A 83 -18.06 52.18 22.42
C ARG A 83 -17.37 53.54 22.31
N LEU A 84 -16.48 53.70 21.33
CA LEU A 84 -15.73 54.94 21.10
C LEU A 84 -16.49 55.92 20.18
N ARG A 85 -17.60 55.47 19.59
CA ARG A 85 -18.46 56.24 18.71
C ARG A 85 -19.59 56.94 19.48
#